data_AF-G2FGZ2-F1
#
_entry.id   AF-G2FGZ2-F1
#
_cell.length_a   1.000
_cell.length_b   1.000
_cell.length_c   1.000
_cell.angle_alpha   90.00
_cell.angle_beta   90.00
_cell.angle_gamma   90.00
#
_symmetry.space_group_name_H-M   'P 1'
#
loop_
_entity.id
_entity.type
_entity.pdbx_description
1 polymer ?
#
loop_
_entity_poly.entity_id
_entity_poly.type
_entity_poly.pdbx_seq_one_letter_code
_entity_poly.pdbx_strand_id
1 'polypeptide(L)' 'MAEEMRLAVEKSGFHSGSRSVTVTISCGISGFIKGDSPEAVFARADKALYEAKRAGKNRCVVADSGFGT' A
#
# COMPACT_ATOMS: atom_id res chain seq x y z
N MET A 1 -9.22 5.97 4.12
CA MET A 1 -7.86 6.38 4.53
C MET A 1 -6.76 6.00 3.54
N ALA A 2 -6.35 4.73 3.40
CA ALA A 2 -5.22 4.40 2.51
C ALA A 2 -5.46 4.76 1.03
N GLU A 3 -6.67 4.49 0.52
CA GLU A 3 -7.05 4.84 -0.85
C GLU A 3 -7.18 6.35 -1.06
N GLU A 4 -7.67 7.09 -0.06
CA GLU A 4 -7.74 8.55 -0.10
C GLU A 4 -6.33 9.16 -0.17
N MET A 5 -5.38 8.62 0.59
CA MET A 5 -3.98 9.03 0.51
C MET A 5 -3.37 8.74 -0.86
N ARG A 6 -3.66 7.57 -1.45
CA ARG A 6 -3.22 7.21 -2.79
C ARG A 6 -3.73 8.21 -3.83
N LEU A 7 -5.02 8.54 -3.79
CA LEU A 7 -5.64 9.52 -4.68
C LEU A 7 -5.10 10.94 -4.46
N ALA A 8 -4.85 11.33 -3.21
CA ALA A 8 -4.28 12.64 -2.89
C ALA A 8 -2.87 12.78 -3.49
N VAL A 9 -2.02 11.76 -3.35
CA VAL A 9 -0.68 11.76 -3.96
C VAL A 9 -0.77 11.77 -5.48
N GLU A 10 -1.61 10.93 -6.08
CA GLU A 10 -1.78 10.87 -7.54
C GLU A 10 -2.22 12.21 -8.14
N LYS A 11 -3.08 12.96 -7.43
CA LYS A 11 -3.58 14.28 -7.85
C LYS A 11 -2.62 15.42 -7.49
N SER A 12 -1.54 15.15 -6.78
CA SER A 12 -0.60 16.19 -6.37
C SER A 12 0.30 16.59 -7.53
N GLY A 13 0.40 17.90 -7.78
CA GLY A 13 1.29 18.46 -8.79
C GLY A 13 2.73 18.50 -8.30
N PHE A 14 3.43 17.36 -8.36
CA PHE A 14 4.85 17.31 -8.01
C PHE A 14 5.70 17.93 -9.14
N HIS A 15 6.71 18.71 -8.75
CA HIS A 15 7.63 19.37 -9.67
C HIS A 15 9.05 18.92 -9.38
N SER A 16 9.78 18.56 -10.42
CA SER A 16 11.23 18.31 -10.37
C SER A 16 11.90 19.34 -11.28
N GLY A 17 12.44 20.40 -10.67
CA GLY A 17 12.87 21.60 -11.40
C GLY A 17 11.70 22.27 -12.12
N SER A 18 11.83 22.46 -13.43
CA SER A 18 10.80 23.04 -14.30
C SER A 18 9.81 22.02 -14.89
N ARG A 19 9.94 20.72 -14.55
CA ARG A 19 9.11 19.66 -15.12
C ARG A 19 8.11 19.12 -14.10
N SER A 20 6.84 19.10 -14.46
CA SER A 20 5.80 18.39 -13.70
C SER A 20 5.98 16.88 -13.84
N VAL A 21 5.94 16.17 -12.71
CA VAL A 21 6.08 14.71 -12.64
C VAL A 21 4.88 14.12 -11.94
N THR A 22 4.33 13.05 -12.53
CA THR A 22 3.27 12.28 -11.89
C THR A 22 3.90 11.29 -10.92
N VAL A 23 3.54 11.40 -9.64
CA VAL A 23 3.96 10.46 -8.60
C VAL A 23 2.73 9.73 -8.09
N THR A 24 2.87 8.43 -7.88
CA THR A 24 1.84 7.56 -7.33
C THR A 24 2.43 6.73 -6.20
N ILE A 25 1.61 6.31 -5.24
CA ILE A 25 2.00 5.35 -4.21
C ILE A 25 1.26 4.03 -4.39
N SER A 26 1.88 2.95 -3.91
CA SER A 26 1.20 1.67 -3.71
C SER A 26 1.26 1.35 -2.23
N CYS A 27 0.22 0.72 -1.70
CA CYS A 27 0.11 0.47 -0.27
C CYS A 27 -0.22 -1.01 -0.01
N GLY A 28 0.42 -1.60 0.98
CA GLY A 28 0.02 -2.87 1.58
C GLY A 28 -0.58 -2.61 2.95
N ILE A 29 -1.73 -3.24 3.23
CA ILE A 29 -2.50 -3.02 4.46
C ILE A 29 -2.65 -4.36 5.15
N SER A 30 -2.42 -4.42 6.46
CA SER A 30 -2.64 -5.63 7.26
C SER A 30 -3.28 -5.26 8.58
N GLY A 31 -4.25 -6.07 9.03
CA GLY A 31 -4.85 -5.96 10.36
C GLY A 31 -4.13 -6.88 11.35
N PHE A 32 -4.04 -6.47 12.61
CA PHE A 32 -3.57 -7.35 13.70
C PHE A 32 -4.55 -8.50 13.92
N ILE A 33 -4.03 -9.72 13.96
CA ILE A 33 -4.77 -10.92 14.37
C ILE A 33 -4.25 -11.42 15.73
N LYS A 34 -5.06 -12.23 16.41
CA LYS A 34 -4.71 -12.75 17.75
C LYS A 34 -3.42 -13.55 17.70
N GLY A 35 -2.47 -13.19 18.55
CA GLY A 35 -1.16 -13.85 18.64
C GLY A 35 -0.11 -13.31 17.68
N ASP A 36 -0.41 -12.26 16.92
CA ASP A 36 0.59 -11.60 16.08
C ASP A 36 1.71 -10.98 16.91
N SER A 37 2.94 -11.11 16.40
CA SER A 37 4.01 -10.18 16.71
C SER A 37 3.93 -8.96 15.77
N PRO A 38 4.46 -7.79 16.16
CA PRO A 38 4.57 -6.63 15.28
C PRO A 38 5.26 -6.95 13.94
N GLU A 39 6.29 -7.79 13.98
CA GLU A 39 7.05 -8.22 12.79
C GLU A 39 6.18 -9.06 11.85
N ALA A 40 5.32 -9.93 12.39
CA ALA A 40 4.40 -10.75 11.59
C ALA A 40 3.37 -9.89 10.85
N VAL A 41 2.81 -8.88 11.52
CA VAL A 41 1.85 -7.94 10.90
C VAL A 41 2.53 -7.11 9.82
N PHE A 42 3.74 -6.64 10.11
CA PHE A 42 4.53 -5.85 9.18
C PHE A 42 4.91 -6.66 7.94
N ALA A 43 5.36 -7.91 8.12
CA ALA A 43 5.67 -8.81 7.01
C ALA A 43 4.45 -9.08 6.11
N ARG A 44 3.26 -9.23 6.70
CA ARG A 44 2.00 -9.36 5.93
C ARG A 44 1.67 -8.08 5.15
N ALA A 45 1.82 -6.92 5.75
CA ALA A 45 1.63 -5.64 5.07
C ALA A 45 2.64 -5.44 3.93
N ASP A 46 3.91 -5.79 4.14
CA ASP A 46 4.95 -5.69 3.11
C ASP A 46 4.68 -6.65 1.95
N LYS A 47 4.22 -7.88 2.23
CA LYS A 47 3.79 -8.82 1.19
C LYS A 47 2.66 -8.24 0.34
N ALA A 48 1.64 -7.67 0.96
CA ALA A 48 0.53 -7.01 0.26
C ALA A 48 1.03 -5.80 -0.57
N LEU A 49 1.99 -5.04 -0.06
CA LEU A 49 2.62 -3.94 -0.81
C LEU A 49 3.36 -4.46 -2.05
N TYR A 50 4.07 -5.57 -1.90
CA TYR A 50 4.78 -6.20 -3.00
C TYR A 50 3.81 -6.71 -4.08
N GLU A 51 2.67 -7.29 -3.67
CA GLU A 51 1.59 -7.68 -4.58
C GLU A 51 1.00 -6.46 -5.31
N ALA A 52 0.77 -5.35 -4.61
CA ALA A 52 0.32 -4.10 -5.22
C ALA A 52 1.28 -3.61 -6.31
N LYS A 53 2.59 -3.72 -6.07
CA LYS A 53 3.63 -3.38 -7.05
C LYS A 53 3.62 -4.32 -8.25
N ARG A 54 3.49 -5.63 -8.04
CA ARG A 54 3.45 -6.64 -9.11
C ARG A 54 2.19 -6.55 -9.97
N ALA A 55 1.05 -6.18 -9.38
CA ALA A 55 -0.23 -6.06 -10.07
C ALA A 55 -0.39 -4.77 -10.90
N GLY A 56 0.68 -3.97 -11.07
CA GLY A 56 0.67 -2.77 -11.90
C GLY A 56 0.86 -1.45 -11.14
N LYS A 57 1.18 -1.49 -9.84
CA LYS A 57 1.38 -0.31 -8.98
C LYS A 57 0.09 0.54 -8.85
N ASN A 58 0.25 1.72 -8.27
CA ASN A 58 -0.79 2.73 -8.02
C ASN A 58 -2.10 2.14 -7.46
N ARG A 59 -1.98 1.31 -6.42
CA ARG A 59 -3.13 0.65 -5.77
C ARG A 59 -2.83 0.28 -4.33
N CYS A 60 -3.90 0.04 -3.59
CA CYS A 60 -3.84 -0.55 -2.25
C CYS A 60 -4.22 -2.04 -2.33
N VAL A 61 -3.51 -2.90 -1.61
CA VAL A 61 -3.86 -4.31 -1.41
C VAL A 61 -3.96 -4.57 0.08
N VAL A 62 -5.03 -5.27 0.47
CA VAL A 62 -5.22 -5.72 1.85
C VAL A 62 -4.70 -7.15 1.93
N ALA A 63 -3.81 -7.41 2.88
CA ALA A 63 -3.29 -8.73 3.16
C ALA A 63 -4.44 -9.65 3.58
N ASP A 64 -4.44 -10.86 3.04
CA ASP A 64 -5.35 -11.89 3.48
C ASP A 64 -5.10 -12.17 4.97
N SER A 65 -6.15 -12.00 5.77
CA SER A 65 -6.13 -12.40 7.16
C SER A 65 -6.51 -13.87 7.09
N GLY A 66 -5.54 -14.79 7.13
CA GLY A 66 -5.71 -16.23 6.89
C GLY A 66 -6.66 -16.99 7.84
N PHE A 67 -7.84 -16.45 8.08
CA PHE A 67 -9.03 -17.12 8.55
C PHE A 67 -9.70 -17.74 7.33
N GLY A 68 -9.18 -18.90 6.92
CA GLY A 68 -10.03 -19.88 6.25
C GLY A 68 -11.22 -20.19 7.16
N THR A 69 -12.40 -20.28 6.54
CA THR A 69 -13.60 -20.92 7.09
C THR A 69 -13.31 -22.26 7.73
#